data_AF-A0A7S1F2H2-F1
#
_entry.id   AF-A0A7S1F2H2-F1
#
_cell.length_a   1.000
_cell.length_b   1.000
_cell.length_c   1.000
_cell.angle_alpha   90.00
_cell.angle_beta   90.00
_cell.angle_gamma   90.00
#
_symmetry.space_group_name_H-M   'P 1'
#
loop_
_entity.id
_entity.type
_entity.pdbx_description
1 polymer ?
#
loop_
_entity_poly.entity_id
_entity_poly.type
_entity_poly.pdbx_seq_one_letter_code
_entity_poly.pdbx_strand_id
1 'polypeptide(L)'
;QTLAQSVLFCSFADSLARWAMDAAAWAVYAQQLGAAGMDTANTGAGGLLASLGGGTGGMGFQASLAAMLNTGLLGSIPCMSAYQSMGCGACGYEQAPKRRKVFVKAPCWYYARGTCKHGHQCNYDHDPRVIQEAQLKEDMDYERHAFKTVMCHFVNSKKGCKFGMFCNNAHHELELRQRGSAVGRNQNLAALAGSMDAASVYAAALQAQASGQPELAALYSAQLAQSVQGTADAAPATDVAAAAGCGGSSGQQEIMANWAKMVMDAQMQQQLMLQ
;
A
#
# COMPACT_ATOMS: atom_id res chain seq x y z
N GLN A 1 12.77 -38.62 45.44
CA GLN A 1 12.32 -37.37 44.76
C GLN A 1 13.18 -36.98 43.54
N THR A 2 14.36 -37.56 43.34
CA THR A 2 15.26 -37.22 42.21
C THR A 2 14.96 -37.97 40.89
N LEU A 3 14.20 -39.07 40.91
CA LEU A 3 13.86 -39.83 39.68
C LEU A 3 12.59 -39.35 38.96
N ALA A 4 11.77 -38.51 39.60
CA ALA A 4 10.54 -37.98 38.98
C ALA A 4 10.79 -36.73 38.12
N GLN A 5 11.91 -36.03 38.32
CA GLN A 5 12.24 -34.83 37.54
C GLN A 5 12.91 -35.13 36.20
N SER A 6 13.55 -36.29 36.05
CA SER A 6 14.23 -36.68 34.81
C SER A 6 13.26 -37.05 33.68
N VAL A 7 12.06 -37.56 34.00
CA VAL A 7 11.07 -37.97 32.97
C VAL A 7 10.42 -36.75 32.30
N LEU A 8 10.24 -35.64 33.02
CA LEU A 8 9.64 -34.42 32.48
C LEU A 8 10.57 -33.67 31.51
N PHE A 9 11.90 -33.79 31.67
CA PHE A 9 12.86 -33.15 30.76
C PHE A 9 12.95 -33.86 29.40
N CYS A 10 12.76 -35.18 29.33
CA CYS A 10 12.80 -35.91 28.06
C CYS A 10 11.60 -35.56 27.16
N SER A 11 10.40 -35.41 27.73
CA SER A 11 9.19 -35.11 26.92
C SER A 11 9.19 -33.71 26.31
N PHE A 12 9.89 -32.75 26.92
CA PHE A 12 9.99 -31.38 26.41
C PHE A 12 10.97 -31.28 25.23
N ALA A 13 12.09 -32.03 25.29
CA ALA A 13 13.06 -32.09 24.21
C ALA A 13 12.48 -32.74 22.94
N ASP A 14 11.70 -33.82 23.08
CA ASP A 14 11.04 -34.48 21.95
C ASP A 14 9.97 -33.60 21.28
N SER A 15 9.31 -32.73 22.06
CA SER A 15 8.29 -31.81 21.55
C SER A 15 8.92 -30.66 20.75
N LEU A 16 10.08 -30.16 21.17
CA LEU A 16 10.86 -29.15 20.42
C LEU A 16 11.45 -29.72 19.13
N ALA A 17 11.93 -30.97 19.15
CA ALA A 17 12.46 -31.62 17.95
C ALA A 17 11.37 -31.83 16.87
N ARG A 18 10.13 -32.14 17.27
CA ARG A 18 8.99 -32.25 16.33
C ARG A 18 8.59 -30.91 15.72
N TRP A 19 8.57 -29.84 16.51
CA TRP A 19 8.32 -28.48 16.00
C TRP A 19 9.38 -28.00 15.00
N ALA A 20 10.65 -28.36 15.23
CA ALA A 20 11.73 -27.99 14.32
C ALA A 20 11.65 -28.68 12.95
N MET A 21 11.17 -29.94 12.90
CA MET A 21 11.02 -30.66 11.62
C MET A 21 9.85 -30.15 10.78
N ASP A 22 8.73 -29.75 11.40
CA ASP A 22 7.59 -29.18 10.66
C ASP A 22 7.90 -27.79 10.08
N ALA A 23 8.74 -27.00 10.75
CA ALA A 23 9.21 -25.71 10.23
C ALA A 23 10.13 -25.88 9.01
N ALA A 24 11.02 -26.87 9.02
CA ALA A 24 11.89 -27.17 7.89
C ALA A 24 11.11 -27.70 6.67
N ALA A 25 10.05 -28.50 6.91
CA ALA A 25 9.18 -29.00 5.83
C ALA A 25 8.41 -27.86 5.13
N TRP A 26 7.96 -26.85 5.88
CA TRP A 26 7.29 -25.68 5.32
C TRP A 26 8.21 -24.79 4.47
N ALA A 27 9.49 -24.66 4.85
CA ALA A 27 10.46 -23.88 4.08
C ALA A 27 10.74 -24.48 2.69
N VAL A 28 10.85 -25.82 2.59
CA VAL A 28 11.05 -26.52 1.31
C VAL A 28 9.81 -26.41 0.41
N TYR A 29 8.60 -26.50 1.00
CA TYR A 29 7.35 -26.38 0.26
C TYR A 29 7.15 -24.98 -0.34
N ALA A 30 7.52 -23.93 0.39
CA ALA A 30 7.45 -22.55 -0.10
C ALA A 30 8.42 -22.30 -1.28
N GLN A 31 9.59 -22.92 -1.26
CA GLN A 31 10.58 -22.79 -2.32
C GLN A 31 10.14 -23.52 -3.61
N GLN A 32 9.38 -24.60 -3.50
CA GLN A 32 8.83 -25.33 -4.64
C GLN A 32 7.69 -24.59 -5.35
N LEU A 33 6.89 -23.80 -4.64
CA LEU A 33 5.82 -23.00 -5.24
C LEU A 33 6.33 -21.74 -5.95
N GLY A 34 7.50 -21.23 -5.59
CA GLY A 34 8.13 -20.08 -6.27
C GLY A 34 8.76 -20.40 -7.63
N ALA A 35 9.04 -21.67 -7.92
CA ALA A 35 9.76 -22.08 -9.14
C ALA A 35 8.85 -22.51 -10.32
N ALA A 36 7.53 -22.62 -10.12
CA ALA A 36 6.61 -23.18 -11.13
C ALA A 36 5.81 -22.14 -11.93
N GLY A 37 6.15 -20.84 -11.83
CA GLY A 37 5.26 -19.77 -12.26
C GLY A 37 5.88 -18.68 -13.11
N MET A 38 6.68 -19.00 -14.13
CA MET A 38 6.98 -18.04 -15.22
C MET A 38 7.67 -18.76 -16.38
N ASP A 39 6.89 -19.39 -17.27
CA ASP A 39 7.31 -19.67 -18.65
C ASP A 39 6.07 -20.10 -19.46
N THR A 40 5.50 -19.17 -20.24
CA THR A 40 5.17 -19.41 -21.65
C THR A 40 4.69 -18.13 -22.34
N ALA A 41 5.41 -17.80 -23.41
CA ALA A 41 4.93 -17.29 -24.69
C ALA A 41 4.30 -15.88 -24.76
N ASN A 42 5.14 -14.91 -25.16
CA ASN A 42 4.75 -14.04 -26.27
C ASN A 42 5.96 -13.76 -27.18
N THR A 43 6.15 -14.65 -28.16
CA THR A 43 7.06 -14.45 -29.29
C THR A 43 6.34 -13.74 -30.42
N GLY A 44 6.90 -12.60 -30.86
CA GLY A 44 6.86 -12.18 -32.25
C GLY A 44 6.14 -10.87 -32.52
N ALA A 45 6.89 -9.77 -32.66
CA ALA A 45 7.29 -9.25 -33.98
C ALA A 45 7.76 -7.77 -33.88
N GLY A 46 8.99 -7.52 -34.35
CA GLY A 46 9.54 -6.21 -34.74
C GLY A 46 9.98 -5.32 -33.56
N GLY A 47 11.25 -5.03 -33.31
CA GLY A 47 12.36 -4.84 -34.24
C GLY A 47 12.62 -3.34 -34.45
N LEU A 48 13.84 -2.91 -34.10
CA LEU A 48 14.44 -1.57 -34.32
C LEU A 48 13.93 -0.41 -33.44
N LEU A 49 14.69 -0.02 -32.41
CA LEU A 49 15.81 0.92 -32.52
C LEU A 49 16.42 1.19 -31.14
N ALA A 50 17.74 1.13 -31.09
CA ALA A 50 18.56 1.43 -29.94
C ALA A 50 18.74 2.95 -29.76
N SER A 51 19.10 3.28 -28.52
CA SER A 51 20.10 4.30 -28.14
C SER A 51 19.61 5.70 -27.78
N LEU A 52 20.32 6.22 -26.76
CA LEU A 52 20.32 7.57 -26.18
C LEU A 52 19.17 7.79 -25.18
N GLY A 53 19.38 8.01 -23.89
CA GLY A 53 20.44 8.79 -23.24
C GLY A 53 19.72 9.85 -22.40
N GLY A 54 20.07 9.96 -21.11
CA GLY A 54 19.36 10.79 -20.13
C GLY A 54 19.46 12.30 -20.38
N GLY A 55 18.64 13.05 -19.66
CA GLY A 55 18.71 14.51 -19.66
C GLY A 55 17.52 15.18 -18.96
N THR A 56 17.75 15.58 -17.71
CA THR A 56 16.92 16.51 -16.93
C THR A 56 16.99 17.95 -17.47
N GLY A 57 15.92 18.73 -17.30
CA GLY A 57 15.84 20.17 -17.62
C GLY A 57 15.26 20.40 -19.02
N GLY A 58 14.35 21.32 -19.29
CA GLY A 58 14.16 22.66 -18.75
C GLY A 58 13.66 23.49 -19.95
N MET A 59 12.44 24.02 -19.82
CA MET A 59 11.80 25.13 -20.55
C MET A 59 12.34 25.53 -21.94
N GLY A 60 11.50 25.39 -22.99
CA GLY A 60 11.63 26.17 -24.23
C GLY A 60 11.15 25.47 -25.50
N PHE A 61 9.85 25.55 -25.80
CA PHE A 61 9.32 25.29 -27.17
C PHE A 61 8.67 26.57 -27.71
N GLN A 62 9.50 27.52 -28.12
CA GLN A 62 9.18 28.38 -29.24
C GLN A 62 10.09 28.01 -30.41
N ALA A 63 9.51 28.05 -31.61
CA ALA A 63 10.14 27.87 -32.93
C ALA A 63 10.43 26.42 -33.36
N SER A 64 9.54 25.86 -34.20
CA SER A 64 9.87 25.26 -35.51
C SER A 64 8.60 24.74 -36.22
N LEU A 65 7.74 25.66 -36.69
CA LEU A 65 6.59 25.34 -37.56
C LEU A 65 6.91 25.58 -39.06
N ALA A 66 8.16 25.85 -39.43
CA ALA A 66 8.51 26.31 -40.79
C ALA A 66 9.07 25.23 -41.74
N ALA A 67 9.15 23.95 -41.32
CA ALA A 67 9.84 22.91 -42.12
C ALA A 67 8.94 21.78 -42.66
N MET A 68 7.61 21.94 -42.69
CA MET A 68 6.69 20.95 -43.29
C MET A 68 5.98 21.42 -44.57
N LEU A 69 6.41 22.54 -45.18
CA LEU A 69 5.75 23.12 -46.36
C LEU A 69 6.46 22.85 -47.71
N ASN A 70 7.19 21.74 -47.87
CA ASN A 70 7.83 21.48 -49.18
C ASN A 70 7.93 20.01 -49.61
N THR A 71 6.84 19.26 -49.48
CA THR A 71 6.65 18.03 -50.27
C THR A 71 5.33 18.12 -51.02
N GLY A 72 5.43 18.66 -52.24
CA GLY A 72 4.32 18.80 -53.18
C GLY A 72 3.78 17.45 -53.65
N LEU A 73 2.83 16.89 -52.89
CA LEU A 73 1.87 15.92 -53.38
C LEU A 73 0.49 16.58 -53.43
N LEU A 74 0.28 17.31 -54.52
CA LEU A 74 -0.98 17.89 -54.95
C LEU A 74 -1.96 16.77 -55.35
N GLY A 75 -2.56 16.12 -54.36
CA GLY A 75 -3.83 15.41 -54.50
C GLY A 75 -4.95 16.34 -54.06
N SER A 76 -5.72 16.83 -55.02
CA SER A 76 -6.90 17.70 -54.88
C SER A 76 -7.72 17.49 -53.59
N ILE A 77 -7.64 18.44 -52.67
CA ILE A 77 -8.59 18.60 -51.55
C ILE A 77 -9.58 19.69 -51.96
N PRO A 78 -10.80 19.36 -52.38
CA PRO A 78 -11.80 20.36 -52.70
C PRO A 78 -12.42 20.94 -51.41
N CYS A 79 -12.50 22.28 -51.43
CA CYS A 79 -13.54 23.13 -50.86
C CYS A 79 -13.84 23.06 -49.36
N MET A 80 -13.13 23.91 -48.61
CA MET A 80 -13.63 24.57 -47.39
C MET A 80 -13.65 26.08 -47.61
N SER A 81 -14.72 26.61 -48.21
CA SER A 81 -15.25 27.97 -47.93
C SER A 81 -16.34 28.34 -48.94
N ALA A 82 -17.60 28.24 -48.50
CA ALA A 82 -18.56 29.32 -48.68
C ALA A 82 -19.80 28.98 -47.84
N TYR A 83 -19.95 29.71 -46.75
CA TYR A 83 -21.26 29.98 -46.17
C TYR A 83 -22.19 30.51 -47.27
N GLN A 84 -23.21 29.74 -47.66
CA GLN A 84 -24.64 30.06 -47.51
C GLN A 84 -25.52 29.19 -48.43
N SER A 85 -26.29 28.32 -47.77
CA SER A 85 -27.74 28.30 -47.91
C SER A 85 -28.37 28.01 -49.29
N MET A 86 -28.03 26.91 -49.97
CA MET A 86 -29.04 26.10 -50.69
C MET A 86 -28.59 24.63 -50.72
N GLY A 87 -29.50 23.72 -50.35
CA GLY A 87 -29.20 22.32 -50.04
C GLY A 87 -28.61 21.53 -51.19
N CYS A 88 -27.43 20.95 -50.96
CA CYS A 88 -26.89 19.89 -51.79
C CYS A 88 -27.54 18.55 -51.37
N GLY A 89 -28.64 18.20 -52.02
CA GLY A 89 -29.40 16.95 -51.79
C GLY A 89 -28.77 15.69 -52.41
N ALA A 90 -27.46 15.66 -52.64
CA ALA A 90 -26.80 14.58 -53.36
C ALA A 90 -25.46 14.12 -52.77
N CYS A 91 -24.98 14.71 -51.66
CA CYS A 91 -23.93 14.05 -50.90
C CYS A 91 -24.57 12.93 -50.07
N GLY A 92 -24.48 11.70 -50.58
CA GLY A 92 -24.81 10.46 -49.88
C GLY A 92 -23.86 10.17 -48.71
N TYR A 93 -23.65 11.15 -47.83
CA TYR A 93 -23.20 10.86 -46.48
C TYR A 93 -24.39 10.21 -45.79
N GLU A 94 -24.54 8.91 -46.05
CA GLU A 94 -25.38 8.00 -45.31
C GLU A 94 -25.14 8.34 -43.84
N GLN A 95 -26.13 9.01 -43.23
CA GLN A 95 -26.00 9.52 -41.88
C GLN A 95 -25.75 8.31 -41.02
N ALA A 96 -24.47 8.07 -40.67
CA ALA A 96 -24.06 6.95 -39.85
C ALA A 96 -25.05 6.90 -38.69
N PRO A 97 -25.83 5.80 -38.55
CA PRO A 97 -27.02 5.78 -37.73
C PRO A 97 -26.62 6.32 -36.37
N LYS A 98 -27.24 7.44 -35.95
CA LYS A 98 -26.90 8.15 -34.70
C LYS A 98 -26.65 7.10 -33.65
N ARG A 99 -25.37 6.88 -33.29
CA ARG A 99 -24.97 5.78 -32.39
C ARG A 99 -25.86 5.92 -31.16
N ARG A 100 -26.87 5.05 -31.04
CA ARG A 100 -27.71 5.01 -29.85
C ARG A 100 -26.72 4.79 -28.73
N LYS A 101 -26.62 5.74 -27.79
CA LYS A 101 -25.77 5.60 -26.60
C LYS A 101 -26.15 4.24 -26.03
N VAL A 102 -25.25 3.28 -26.16
CA VAL A 102 -25.45 1.95 -25.61
C VAL A 102 -25.55 2.21 -24.12
N PHE A 103 -26.77 2.14 -23.59
CA PHE A 103 -27.00 2.34 -22.18
C PHE A 103 -26.43 1.11 -21.50
N VAL A 104 -25.16 1.19 -21.12
CA VAL A 104 -24.50 0.15 -20.34
C VAL A 104 -25.32 0.00 -19.08
N LYS A 105 -25.97 -1.16 -18.92
CA LYS A 105 -26.79 -1.43 -17.75
C LYS A 105 -25.86 -1.38 -16.54
N ALA A 106 -26.27 -0.68 -15.49
CA ALA A 106 -25.55 -0.72 -14.23
C ALA A 106 -25.46 -2.18 -13.73
N PRO A 107 -24.38 -2.55 -13.02
CA PRO A 107 -24.20 -3.89 -12.47
C PRO A 107 -25.29 -4.22 -11.43
N CYS A 108 -25.64 -5.49 -11.28
CA CYS A 108 -26.56 -5.93 -10.23
C CYS A 108 -25.83 -6.24 -8.91
N TRP A 109 -25.95 -5.34 -7.94
CA TRP A 109 -25.37 -5.53 -6.60
C TRP A 109 -25.89 -6.76 -5.85
N TYR A 110 -27.15 -7.13 -6.06
CA TYR A 110 -27.72 -8.33 -5.43
C TYR A 110 -27.17 -9.62 -6.05
N TYR A 111 -26.87 -9.61 -7.35
CA TYR A 111 -26.31 -10.77 -8.04
C TYR A 111 -24.85 -10.99 -7.62
N ALA A 112 -24.08 -9.91 -7.49
CA ALA A 112 -22.72 -9.94 -6.94
C ALA A 112 -22.64 -10.63 -5.55
N ARG A 113 -23.71 -10.53 -4.76
CA ARG A 113 -23.83 -11.17 -3.42
C ARG A 113 -24.52 -12.53 -3.45
N GLY A 114 -24.94 -13.03 -4.61
CA GLY A 114 -25.69 -14.28 -4.74
C GLY A 114 -27.13 -14.22 -4.21
N THR A 115 -27.72 -13.02 -4.08
CA THR A 115 -29.05 -12.80 -3.48
C THR A 115 -30.09 -12.24 -4.47
N CYS A 116 -29.74 -12.10 -5.75
CA CYS A 116 -30.66 -11.58 -6.76
C CYS A 116 -31.79 -12.58 -7.06
N LYS A 117 -33.05 -12.17 -6.84
CA LYS A 117 -34.25 -12.98 -7.10
C LYS A 117 -34.77 -12.91 -8.53
N HIS A 118 -34.32 -11.92 -9.31
CA HIS A 118 -34.86 -11.65 -10.65
C HIS A 118 -34.22 -12.50 -11.75
N GLY A 119 -33.16 -13.26 -11.44
CA GLY A 119 -32.47 -14.12 -12.41
C GLY A 119 -32.11 -13.36 -13.69
N HIS A 120 -32.43 -13.95 -14.85
CA HIS A 120 -32.16 -13.34 -16.15
C HIS A 120 -33.09 -12.19 -16.53
N GLN A 121 -34.19 -11.98 -15.79
CA GLN A 121 -35.11 -10.86 -16.00
C GLN A 121 -34.69 -9.62 -15.21
N CYS A 122 -33.51 -9.64 -14.58
CA CYS A 122 -32.98 -8.49 -13.88
C CYS A 122 -32.75 -7.33 -14.85
N ASN A 123 -33.16 -6.12 -14.46
CA ASN A 123 -32.92 -4.91 -15.25
C ASN A 123 -31.44 -4.48 -15.23
N TYR A 124 -30.63 -5.08 -14.36
CA TYR A 124 -29.21 -4.81 -14.17
C TYR A 124 -28.34 -5.92 -14.76
N ASP A 125 -27.07 -5.62 -15.03
CA ASP A 125 -26.14 -6.58 -15.62
C ASP A 125 -25.67 -7.63 -14.60
N HIS A 126 -25.64 -8.90 -15.02
CA HIS A 126 -25.17 -10.04 -14.24
C HIS A 126 -23.82 -10.57 -14.74
N ASP A 127 -23.19 -9.94 -15.74
CA ASP A 127 -21.85 -10.29 -16.20
C ASP A 127 -20.84 -10.09 -15.05
N PRO A 128 -20.11 -11.15 -14.63
CA PRO A 128 -19.09 -11.05 -13.59
C PRO A 128 -18.04 -9.96 -13.87
N ARG A 129 -17.71 -9.71 -15.14
CA ARG A 129 -16.73 -8.70 -15.53
C ARG A 129 -17.22 -7.29 -15.25
N VAL A 130 -18.47 -7.00 -15.62
CA VAL A 130 -19.11 -5.68 -15.38
C VAL A 130 -19.27 -5.43 -13.89
N ILE A 131 -19.60 -6.47 -13.12
CA ILE A 131 -19.71 -6.38 -11.66
C ILE A 131 -18.34 -6.11 -11.04
N GLN A 132 -17.30 -6.85 -11.43
CA GLN A 132 -15.95 -6.67 -10.91
C GLN A 132 -15.40 -5.29 -11.26
N GLU A 133 -15.59 -4.82 -12.49
CA GLU A 133 -15.17 -3.48 -12.91
C GLU A 133 -15.88 -2.41 -12.09
N ALA A 134 -17.18 -2.56 -11.83
CA ALA A 134 -17.90 -1.62 -11.00
C ALA A 134 -17.47 -1.66 -9.53
N GLN A 135 -17.16 -2.84 -8.99
CA GLN A 135 -16.58 -2.97 -7.65
C GLN A 135 -15.23 -2.26 -7.56
N LEU A 136 -14.34 -2.51 -8.52
CA LEU A 136 -13.06 -1.82 -8.59
C LEU A 136 -13.23 -0.31 -8.76
N LYS A 137 -14.20 0.12 -9.57
CA LYS A 137 -14.49 1.54 -9.76
C LYS A 137 -15.03 2.19 -8.49
N GLU A 138 -15.89 1.51 -7.74
CA GLU A 138 -16.37 1.99 -6.43
C GLU A 138 -15.24 2.04 -5.39
N ASP A 139 -14.32 1.07 -5.42
CA ASP A 139 -13.13 1.07 -4.58
C ASP A 139 -12.14 2.19 -4.98
N MET A 140 -12.09 2.54 -6.27
CA MET A 140 -11.19 3.56 -6.83
C MET A 140 -11.76 4.98 -6.82
N ASP A 141 -13.08 5.17 -6.68
CA ASP A 141 -13.71 6.48 -6.43
C ASP A 141 -13.47 6.93 -4.97
N TYR A 142 -12.18 6.93 -4.56
CA TYR A 142 -11.66 7.33 -3.25
C TYR A 142 -12.05 8.76 -2.88
N GLU A 143 -12.26 9.61 -3.88
CA GLU A 143 -12.75 10.98 -3.70
C GLU A 143 -14.21 11.07 -3.27
N ARG A 144 -15.04 10.07 -3.61
CA ARG A 144 -16.50 10.20 -3.50
C ARG A 144 -17.08 9.59 -2.22
N HIS A 145 -16.38 8.64 -1.60
CA HIS A 145 -16.84 7.99 -0.37
C HIS A 145 -15.75 8.03 0.69
N ALA A 146 -15.63 9.21 1.29
CA ALA A 146 -14.74 9.47 2.41
C ALA A 146 -15.23 8.68 3.64
N PHE A 147 -14.91 7.38 3.68
CA PHE A 147 -15.34 6.43 4.70
C PHE A 147 -14.94 6.94 6.08
N LYS A 148 -15.94 7.04 6.95
CA LYS A 148 -15.87 7.57 8.31
C LYS A 148 -15.22 8.94 8.41
N THR A 149 -15.33 9.79 7.39
CA THR A 149 -14.84 11.19 7.48
C THR A 149 -15.86 12.18 8.03
N VAL A 150 -17.12 11.76 8.15
CA VAL A 150 -18.21 12.56 8.70
C VAL A 150 -18.84 11.77 9.85
N MET A 151 -19.28 12.47 10.89
CA MET A 151 -19.97 11.87 12.03
C MET A 151 -21.36 11.38 11.62
N CYS A 152 -21.74 10.19 12.06
CA CYS A 152 -23.04 9.59 11.76
C CYS A 152 -24.16 10.34 12.50
N HIS A 153 -25.07 10.95 11.74
CA HIS A 153 -26.19 11.69 12.33
C HIS A 153 -27.11 10.81 13.22
N PHE A 154 -27.19 9.50 12.93
CA PHE A 154 -28.10 8.59 13.61
C PHE A 154 -27.48 7.86 14.81
N VAL A 155 -26.18 8.05 15.09
CA VAL A 155 -25.53 7.33 16.19
C VAL A 155 -26.14 7.69 17.56
N ASN A 156 -26.48 8.97 17.76
CA ASN A 156 -27.09 9.47 18.99
C ASN A 156 -28.63 9.43 18.97
N SER A 157 -29.23 8.87 17.92
CA SER A 157 -30.69 8.71 17.89
C SER A 157 -31.12 7.64 18.90
N LYS A 158 -32.32 7.77 19.49
CA LYS A 158 -32.85 6.80 20.46
C LYS A 158 -32.88 5.35 19.94
N LYS A 159 -32.89 5.16 18.62
CA LYS A 159 -32.92 3.86 17.94
C LYS A 159 -31.53 3.38 17.49
N GLY A 160 -30.50 4.21 17.62
CA GLY A 160 -29.17 3.96 17.09
C GLY A 160 -29.10 4.01 15.55
N CYS A 161 -27.89 3.88 15.02
CA CYS A 161 -27.67 3.80 13.58
C CYS A 161 -28.12 2.43 13.05
N LYS A 162 -29.05 2.41 12.09
CA LYS A 162 -29.57 1.17 11.49
C LYS A 162 -28.50 0.32 10.78
N PHE A 163 -27.39 0.93 10.41
CA PHE A 163 -26.30 0.26 9.69
C PHE A 163 -25.27 -0.38 10.64
N GLY A 164 -25.35 -0.10 11.94
CA GLY A 164 -24.43 -0.63 12.94
C GLY A 164 -22.98 -0.42 12.54
N MET A 165 -22.19 -1.49 12.63
CA MET A 165 -20.75 -1.47 12.34
C MET A 165 -20.40 -1.19 10.86
N PHE A 166 -21.37 -1.34 9.96
CA PHE A 166 -21.20 -1.11 8.51
C PHE A 166 -21.60 0.31 8.09
N CYS A 167 -21.83 1.22 9.04
CA CYS A 167 -22.09 2.61 8.70
C CYS A 167 -20.85 3.24 8.06
N ASN A 168 -21.04 3.89 6.91
CA ASN A 168 -20.00 4.65 6.23
C ASN A 168 -19.60 5.93 6.98
N ASN A 169 -20.35 6.35 7.99
CA ASN A 169 -20.03 7.51 8.82
C ASN A 169 -19.47 7.05 10.18
N ALA A 170 -18.67 7.89 10.82
CA ALA A 170 -18.05 7.59 12.11
C ALA A 170 -19.12 7.55 13.21
N HIS A 171 -19.07 6.57 14.11
CA HIS A 171 -19.95 6.51 15.28
C HIS A 171 -19.34 7.19 16.51
N HIS A 172 -18.02 7.34 16.53
CA HIS A 172 -17.28 8.03 17.58
C HIS A 172 -16.19 8.92 16.96
N GLU A 173 -15.68 9.88 17.72
CA GLU A 173 -14.65 10.80 17.25
C GLU A 173 -13.33 10.10 16.94
N LEU A 174 -13.03 9.01 17.64
CA LEU A 174 -11.91 8.11 17.36
C LEU A 174 -12.04 7.36 16.02
N GLU A 175 -13.28 7.19 15.53
CA GLU A 175 -13.53 6.59 14.22
C GLU A 175 -13.46 7.63 13.09
N LEU A 176 -13.47 8.92 13.41
CA LEU A 176 -13.53 10.02 12.45
C LEU A 176 -12.17 10.21 11.77
N ARG A 177 -12.11 9.92 10.48
CA ARG A 177 -10.91 10.12 9.67
C ARG A 177 -10.86 11.56 9.16
N GLN A 178 -9.73 12.24 9.36
CA GLN A 178 -9.53 13.55 8.76
C GLN A 178 -9.48 13.41 7.24
N ARG A 179 -10.26 14.25 6.53
CA ARG A 179 -10.21 14.31 5.06
C ARG A 179 -8.79 14.62 4.61
N GLY A 180 -8.30 13.87 3.63
CA GLY A 180 -6.94 14.03 3.10
C GLY A 180 -5.86 13.34 3.93
N SER A 181 -6.19 12.82 5.13
CA SER A 181 -5.29 11.90 5.81
C SER A 181 -5.37 10.56 5.09
N ALA A 182 -4.38 10.26 4.25
CA ALA A 182 -4.23 9.04 3.47
C ALA A 182 -3.92 7.82 4.36
N VAL A 183 -4.68 7.69 5.44
CA VAL A 183 -4.72 6.53 6.32
C VAL A 183 -5.51 5.43 5.61
N GLY A 184 -4.90 4.89 4.56
CA GLY A 184 -5.25 3.59 4.03
C GLY A 184 -5.14 2.55 5.15
N ARG A 185 -5.85 1.44 4.97
CA ARG A 185 -6.00 0.26 5.86
C ARG A 185 -4.73 -0.24 6.60
N ASN A 186 -3.54 0.25 6.27
CA ASN A 186 -2.25 -0.10 6.88
C ASN A 186 -1.88 0.63 8.16
N GLN A 187 -2.62 1.63 8.65
CA GLN A 187 -2.28 2.20 9.96
C GLN A 187 -2.67 1.32 11.15
N ASN A 188 -3.54 0.32 10.98
CA ASN A 188 -3.63 -0.74 12.00
C ASN A 188 -2.36 -1.62 11.99
N LEU A 189 -1.58 -1.66 10.91
CA LEU A 189 -0.28 -2.31 10.89
C LEU A 189 0.83 -1.38 11.42
N ALA A 190 0.79 -0.09 11.11
CA ALA A 190 1.76 0.90 11.60
C ALA A 190 1.56 1.26 13.07
N ALA A 191 0.32 1.28 13.58
CA ALA A 191 0.04 1.42 15.02
C ALA A 191 0.38 0.14 15.79
N LEU A 192 0.24 -1.04 15.16
CA LEU A 192 0.74 -2.31 15.73
C LEU A 192 2.28 -2.37 15.68
N ALA A 193 2.91 -1.86 14.61
CA ALA A 193 4.36 -1.73 14.50
C ALA A 193 4.93 -0.63 15.41
N GLY A 194 4.16 0.42 15.71
CA GLY A 194 4.49 1.44 16.70
C GLY A 194 4.25 0.97 18.14
N SER A 195 3.57 -0.16 18.34
CA SER A 195 3.42 -0.83 19.65
C SER A 195 4.44 -1.95 19.88
N MET A 196 5.35 -2.18 18.93
CA MET A 196 6.52 -3.01 19.17
C MET A 196 7.50 -2.21 20.02
N ASP A 197 7.62 -2.59 21.29
CA ASP A 197 8.65 -2.04 22.18
C ASP A 197 10.01 -2.10 21.47
N ALA A 198 10.84 -1.07 21.60
CA ALA A 198 12.16 -1.01 20.96
C ALA A 198 13.00 -2.28 21.21
N ALA A 199 12.76 -2.98 22.32
CA ALA A 199 13.32 -4.28 22.65
C ALA A 199 12.97 -5.38 21.62
N SER A 200 11.74 -5.41 21.10
CA SER A 200 11.30 -6.41 20.11
C SER A 200 11.90 -6.18 18.73
N VAL A 201 12.04 -4.92 18.30
CA VAL A 201 12.74 -4.55 17.05
C VAL A 201 14.23 -4.91 17.15
N TYR A 202 14.84 -4.67 18.32
CA TYR A 202 16.23 -5.07 18.58
C TYR A 202 16.43 -6.60 18.57
N ALA A 203 15.50 -7.36 19.17
CA ALA A 203 15.54 -8.82 19.13
C ALA A 203 15.39 -9.37 17.70
N ALA A 204 14.52 -8.77 16.88
CA ALA A 204 14.37 -9.15 15.47
C ALA A 204 15.63 -8.85 14.64
N ALA A 205 16.29 -7.72 14.90
CA ALA A 205 17.57 -7.37 14.26
C ALA A 205 18.67 -8.40 14.59
N LEU A 206 18.79 -8.82 15.86
CA LEU A 206 19.75 -9.84 16.29
C LEU A 206 19.48 -11.20 15.64
N GLN A 207 18.20 -11.60 15.53
CA GLN A 207 17.84 -12.86 14.89
C GLN A 207 18.13 -12.84 13.38
N ALA A 208 17.90 -11.71 12.71
CA ALA A 208 18.25 -11.54 11.29
C ALA A 208 19.76 -11.68 11.06
N GLN A 209 20.59 -11.13 11.94
CA GLN A 209 22.05 -11.32 11.90
C GLN A 209 22.47 -12.78 12.11
N ALA A 210 21.88 -13.46 13.10
CA ALA A 210 22.18 -14.87 13.37
C ALA A 210 21.79 -15.80 12.22
N SER A 211 20.75 -15.44 11.46
CA SER A 211 20.27 -16.20 10.30
C SER A 211 21.06 -15.96 9.00
N GLY A 212 22.07 -15.08 9.02
CA GLY A 212 22.84 -14.75 7.82
C GLY A 212 22.07 -13.91 6.80
N GLN A 213 21.08 -13.13 7.24
CA GLN A 213 20.33 -12.18 6.41
C GLN A 213 20.76 -10.73 6.69
N PRO A 214 21.88 -10.26 6.12
CA PRO A 214 22.43 -8.95 6.44
C PRO A 214 21.54 -7.79 5.95
N GLU A 215 20.79 -7.98 4.87
CA GLU A 215 19.88 -6.96 4.33
C GLU A 215 18.69 -6.72 5.26
N LEU A 216 18.10 -7.80 5.79
CA LEU A 216 17.00 -7.73 6.74
C LEU A 216 17.44 -7.09 8.06
N ALA A 217 18.65 -7.42 8.52
CA ALA A 217 19.24 -6.78 9.70
C ALA A 217 19.48 -5.28 9.50
N ALA A 218 19.90 -4.84 8.31
CA ALA A 218 20.08 -3.44 7.97
C ALA A 218 18.75 -2.66 7.92
N LEU A 219 17.67 -3.30 7.47
CA LEU A 219 16.34 -2.69 7.52
C LEU A 219 15.84 -2.49 8.95
N TYR A 220 15.98 -3.50 9.82
CA TYR A 220 15.59 -3.37 11.22
C TYR A 220 16.41 -2.32 11.98
N SER A 221 17.72 -2.22 11.71
CA SER A 221 18.56 -1.19 12.35
C SER A 221 18.27 0.22 11.84
N ALA A 222 17.96 0.41 10.56
CA ALA A 222 17.50 1.68 10.01
C ALA A 222 16.15 2.11 10.62
N GLN A 223 15.24 1.16 10.85
CA GLN A 223 13.96 1.42 11.51
C GLN A 223 14.14 1.82 12.98
N LEU A 224 15.12 1.22 13.68
CA LEU A 224 15.48 1.62 15.04
C LEU A 224 15.99 3.07 15.07
N ALA A 225 16.85 3.47 14.12
CA ALA A 225 17.39 4.83 14.05
C ALA A 225 16.29 5.91 13.83
N GLN A 226 15.30 5.61 12.98
CA GLN A 226 14.15 6.50 12.75
C GLN A 226 13.28 6.66 14.00
N SER A 227 13.11 5.59 14.79
CA SER A 227 12.34 5.64 16.03
C SER A 227 12.97 6.53 17.10
N VAL A 228 14.31 6.57 17.16
CA VAL A 228 15.04 7.43 18.12
C VAL A 228 14.93 8.90 17.72
N GLN A 229 15.03 9.22 16.43
CA GLN A 229 14.95 10.59 15.91
C GLN A 229 13.58 11.24 16.16
N GLY A 230 12.49 10.47 16.11
CA GLY A 230 11.13 10.98 16.39
C GLY A 230 10.90 11.44 17.83
N THR A 231 11.77 11.08 18.78
CA THR A 231 11.63 11.50 20.19
C THR A 231 12.40 12.79 20.53
N ALA A 232 13.36 13.19 19.70
CA ALA A 232 14.18 14.38 19.95
C ALA A 232 13.46 15.70 19.62
N ASP A 233 12.49 15.68 18.71
CA ASP A 233 11.77 16.88 18.26
C ASP A 233 10.45 17.16 19.03
N ALA A 234 10.14 16.34 20.05
CA ALA A 234 8.91 16.45 20.85
C ALA A 234 9.12 17.06 22.25
N ALA A 235 10.10 17.95 22.42
CA ALA A 235 10.26 18.73 23.65
C ALA A 235 9.63 20.13 23.49
N PRO A 236 8.45 20.41 24.09
CA PRO A 236 7.95 21.77 24.16
C PRO A 236 8.82 22.59 25.14
N ALA A 237 9.44 23.65 24.62
CA ALA A 237 10.05 24.69 25.43
C ALA A 237 8.95 25.46 26.18
N THR A 238 8.79 25.18 27.47
CA THR A 238 8.12 26.10 28.41
C THR A 238 8.84 26.12 29.74
N ASP A 239 9.34 27.30 30.07
CA ASP A 239 9.81 27.73 31.38
C ASP A 239 8.72 27.54 32.44
N VAL A 240 8.97 26.70 33.45
CA VAL A 240 8.50 26.92 34.82
C VAL A 240 9.56 26.43 35.79
N ALA A 241 10.40 27.36 36.23
CA ALA A 241 11.11 27.24 37.48
C ALA A 241 10.14 27.51 38.63
N ALA A 242 9.81 26.50 39.44
CA ALA A 242 9.75 26.55 40.90
C ALA A 242 8.98 25.35 41.50
N ALA A 243 9.64 24.71 42.47
CA ALA A 243 9.07 23.96 43.60
C ALA A 243 8.32 22.65 43.32
N ALA A 244 9.04 21.52 43.43
CA ALA A 244 8.80 20.48 44.45
C ALA A 244 9.73 19.29 44.19
N GLY A 245 10.51 18.92 45.21
CA GLY A 245 11.51 17.85 45.10
C GLY A 245 10.89 16.45 44.96
N CYS A 246 11.50 15.64 44.10
CA CYS A 246 11.53 14.18 44.17
C CYS A 246 12.86 13.74 43.55
N GLY A 247 13.77 13.22 44.36
CA GLY A 247 15.05 12.67 43.91
C GLY A 247 14.85 11.35 43.17
N GLY A 248 15.49 11.18 42.01
CA GLY A 248 15.44 9.92 41.26
C GLY A 248 16.19 9.87 39.92
N SER A 249 17.07 10.82 39.59
CA SER A 249 17.68 10.92 38.25
C SER A 249 19.11 10.37 38.14
N SER A 250 19.78 9.98 39.22
CA SER A 250 21.18 9.50 39.15
C SER A 250 21.32 8.13 38.49
N GLY A 251 20.33 7.23 38.64
CA GLY A 251 20.40 5.88 38.07
C GLY A 251 20.24 5.83 36.55
N GLN A 252 19.41 6.69 35.95
CA GLN A 252 19.19 6.68 34.50
C GLN A 252 20.41 7.17 33.72
N GLN A 253 21.13 8.19 34.22
CA GLN A 253 22.37 8.63 33.58
C GLN A 253 23.46 7.56 33.65
N GLU A 254 23.55 6.84 34.76
CA GLU A 254 24.54 5.77 34.93
C GLU A 254 24.23 4.54 34.04
N ILE A 255 22.95 4.19 33.87
CA ILE A 255 22.54 3.11 32.96
C ILE A 255 22.85 3.47 31.49
N MET A 256 22.56 4.71 31.08
CA MET A 256 22.85 5.18 29.71
C MET A 256 24.36 5.23 29.44
N ALA A 257 25.16 5.68 30.41
CA ALA A 257 26.62 5.70 30.30
C ALA A 257 27.22 4.29 30.21
N ASN A 258 26.71 3.34 30.99
CA ASN A 258 27.14 1.94 30.94
C ASN A 258 26.75 1.26 29.63
N TRP A 259 25.56 1.55 29.09
CA TRP A 259 25.13 1.03 27.78
C TRP A 259 26.02 1.57 26.64
N ALA A 260 26.30 2.88 26.63
CA ALA A 260 27.17 3.49 25.63
C ALA A 260 28.60 2.88 25.66
N LYS A 261 29.12 2.56 26.86
CA LYS A 261 30.40 1.87 27.01
C LYS A 261 30.38 0.46 26.44
N MET A 262 29.33 -0.32 26.71
CA MET A 262 29.19 -1.68 26.16
C MET A 262 29.12 -1.70 24.63
N VAL A 263 28.42 -0.74 24.02
CA VAL A 263 28.33 -0.63 22.56
C VAL A 263 29.70 -0.31 21.93
N MET A 264 30.46 0.60 22.54
CA MET A 264 31.82 0.94 22.08
C MET A 264 32.79 -0.24 22.23
N ASP A 265 32.75 -0.96 23.36
CA ASP A 265 33.61 -2.12 23.59
C ASP A 265 33.30 -3.26 22.61
N ALA A 266 32.02 -3.51 22.31
CA ALA A 266 31.60 -4.48 21.31
C ALA A 266 32.08 -4.12 19.90
N GLN A 267 32.00 -2.83 19.53
CA GLN A 267 32.48 -2.34 18.25
C GLN A 267 34.02 -2.47 18.13
N MET A 268 34.75 -2.21 19.22
CA MET A 268 36.21 -2.37 19.25
C MET A 268 36.64 -3.85 19.15
N GLN A 269 35.93 -4.77 19.80
CA GLN A 269 36.17 -6.20 19.63
C GLN A 269 35.90 -6.67 18.20
N GLN A 270 34.87 -6.14 17.54
CA GLN A 270 34.59 -6.45 16.15
C GLN A 270 35.70 -5.98 15.20
N GLN A 271 36.30 -4.80 15.46
CA GLN A 271 37.46 -4.33 14.69
C GLN A 271 38.71 -5.18 14.91
N LEU A 272 38.94 -5.68 16.13
CA LEU A 272 40.05 -6.59 16.42
C LEU A 272 39.92 -7.95 15.73
N MET A 273 38.70 -8.46 15.54
CA MET A 273 38.49 -9.71 14.81
C MET A 273 38.65 -9.59 13.28
N LEU A 274 38.70 -8.37 12.75
CA LEU A 274 38.89 -8.10 11.32
C LEU A 274 40.36 -7.87 10.93
N GLN A 275 41.28 -7.83 11.90
CA GLN A 275 42.73 -7.74 11.68
C GLN A 275 43.38 -9.12 11.78
#